data_AF-W7Y8R0-F1
#
_entry.id   AF-W7Y8R0-F1
#
_cell.length_a   1.000
_cell.length_b   1.000
_cell.length_c   1.000
_cell.angle_alpha   90.00
_cell.angle_beta   90.00
_cell.angle_gamma   90.00
#
_symmetry.space_group_name_H-M   'P 1'
#
loop_
_entity.id
_entity.type
_entity.pdbx_description
1 polymer ?
#
loop_
_entity_poly.entity_id
_entity_poly.type
_entity_poly.pdbx_seq_one_letter_code
_entity_poly.pdbx_strand_id
1 'polypeptide(L)'
;MTKILVTGGNGQLGQSILSLVNKYKNLNIHFSDIDELDISQSEQLKEYTRAANIDYLINCAAYTAVDKAEHEKVLAKKLNAEAVKNIAIAATENNFRVIHISTDYVFDGNTFKPYTEASFAVPASYYGQTKLLGEKYLMENHPASMIFRTSCFIRNLPIIL
;
A
#
# COMPACT_ATOMS: atom_id res chain seq x y z
N MET A 1 12.40 20.43 -3.56
CA MET A 1 12.25 19.19 -4.35
C MET A 1 11.45 18.23 -3.49
N THR A 2 10.34 17.69 -3.97
CA THR A 2 9.45 16.86 -3.15
C THR A 2 10.08 15.49 -2.92
N LYS A 3 10.20 15.06 -1.66
CA LYS A 3 10.80 13.81 -1.24
C LYS A 3 9.74 12.73 -1.05
N ILE A 4 9.89 11.62 -1.73
CA ILE A 4 8.91 10.53 -1.75
C ILE A 4 9.62 9.24 -1.35
N LEU A 5 9.06 8.51 -0.39
CA LEU A 5 9.45 7.14 -0.08
C LEU A 5 8.45 6.18 -0.73
N VAL A 6 8.94 5.18 -1.46
CA VAL A 6 8.14 4.07 -2.00
C VAL A 6 8.52 2.80 -1.26
N THR A 7 7.59 2.17 -0.56
CA THR A 7 7.82 0.86 0.11
C THR A 7 7.35 -0.28 -0.77
N GLY A 8 8.01 -1.43 -0.70
CA GLY A 8 7.75 -2.56 -1.61
C GLY A 8 8.30 -2.28 -3.02
N GLY A 9 9.45 -1.62 -3.09
CA GLY A 9 10.10 -1.18 -4.33
C GLY A 9 10.43 -2.31 -5.30
N ASN A 10 10.66 -3.53 -4.82
CA ASN A 10 10.92 -4.71 -5.64
C ASN A 10 9.63 -5.35 -6.18
N GLY A 11 8.47 -4.95 -5.67
CA GLY A 11 7.16 -5.38 -6.16
C GLY A 11 6.83 -4.84 -7.55
N GLN A 12 5.78 -5.39 -8.18
CA GLN A 12 5.39 -5.05 -9.56
C GLN A 12 5.14 -3.54 -9.75
N LEU A 13 4.40 -2.92 -8.82
CA LEU A 13 4.09 -1.50 -8.88
C LEU A 13 5.31 -0.64 -8.54
N GLY A 14 6.11 -1.03 -7.54
CA GLY A 14 7.36 -0.34 -7.19
C GLY A 14 8.31 -0.24 -8.39
N GLN A 15 8.53 -1.35 -9.09
CA GLN A 15 9.34 -1.39 -10.32
C GLN A 15 8.73 -0.57 -11.46
N SER A 16 7.40 -0.56 -11.59
CA SER A 16 6.70 0.26 -12.59
C SER A 16 6.90 1.75 -12.31
N ILE A 17 6.80 2.19 -11.05
CA ILE A 17 7.09 3.56 -10.64
C ILE A 17 8.57 3.89 -10.89
N LEU A 18 9.49 2.98 -10.55
CA LEU A 18 10.92 3.14 -10.79
C LEU A 18 11.23 3.42 -12.27
N SER A 19 10.54 2.75 -13.20
CA SER A 19 10.73 2.97 -14.64
C SER A 19 10.32 4.37 -15.13
N LEU A 20 9.52 5.09 -14.34
CA LEU A 20 8.98 6.41 -14.69
C LEU A 20 9.73 7.57 -14.02
N VAL A 21 10.57 7.32 -13.00
CA VAL A 21 11.15 8.38 -12.16
C VAL A 21 11.95 9.41 -12.95
N ASN A 22 12.67 8.98 -13.99
CA ASN A 22 13.48 9.86 -14.84
C ASN A 22 12.64 10.90 -15.60
N LYS A 23 11.32 10.69 -15.73
CA LYS A 23 10.39 11.65 -16.32
C LYS A 23 10.06 12.82 -15.39
N TYR A 24 10.33 12.70 -14.09
CA TYR A 24 9.91 13.65 -13.06
C TYR A 24 11.09 14.23 -12.27
N LYS A 25 11.84 15.15 -12.89
CA LYS A 25 13.07 15.76 -12.32
C LYS A 25 12.86 16.56 -11.02
N ASN A 26 11.61 16.87 -10.68
CA ASN A 26 11.26 17.70 -9.52
C ASN A 26 11.00 16.85 -8.25
N LEU A 27 11.06 15.52 -8.41
CA LEU A 27 10.80 14.54 -7.36
C LEU A 27 12.12 13.86 -6.98
N ASN A 28 12.37 13.76 -5.69
CA ASN A 28 13.41 12.92 -5.12
C ASN A 28 12.73 11.66 -4.57
N ILE A 29 12.85 10.55 -5.28
CA ILE A 29 12.12 9.32 -4.97
C ILE A 29 13.12 8.28 -4.46
N HIS A 30 12.94 7.84 -3.21
CA HIS A 30 13.66 6.72 -2.61
C HIS A 30 12.77 5.47 -2.61
N PHE A 31 13.35 4.32 -2.93
CA PHE A 31 12.66 3.04 -2.91
C PHE A 31 13.26 2.17 -1.81
N SER A 32 12.40 1.61 -0.97
CA SER A 32 12.79 0.63 0.04
C SER A 32 11.99 -0.66 -0.12
N ASP A 33 12.57 -1.74 0.37
CA ASP A 33 11.91 -3.04 0.50
C ASP A 33 12.23 -3.64 1.88
N ILE A 34 11.72 -4.84 2.16
CA ILE A 34 11.75 -5.45 3.50
C ILE A 34 13.17 -5.59 4.09
N ASP A 35 14.19 -5.75 3.24
CA ASP A 35 15.59 -5.86 3.67
C ASP A 35 16.18 -4.54 4.19
N GLU A 36 15.61 -3.40 3.78
CA GLU A 36 16.01 -2.05 4.21
C GLU A 36 15.06 -1.49 5.27
N LEU A 37 13.76 -1.68 5.07
CA LEU A 37 12.70 -1.13 5.91
C LEU A 37 11.52 -2.09 6.02
N ASP A 38 11.41 -2.78 7.15
CA ASP A 38 10.23 -3.58 7.49
C ASP A 38 9.14 -2.66 8.07
N ILE A 39 8.11 -2.38 7.26
CA ILE A 39 6.97 -1.53 7.66
C ILE A 39 6.15 -2.11 8.83
N SER A 40 6.36 -3.38 9.19
CA SER A 40 5.76 -3.97 10.39
C SER A 40 6.48 -3.60 11.69
N GLN A 41 7.70 -3.03 11.61
CA GLN A 41 8.46 -2.55 12.76
C GLN A 41 8.20 -1.05 12.96
N SER A 42 7.30 -0.72 13.89
CA SER A 42 6.82 0.65 14.09
C SER A 42 7.93 1.66 14.41
N GLU A 43 8.87 1.30 15.29
CA GLU A 43 9.93 2.22 15.71
C GLU A 43 10.94 2.46 14.59
N GLN A 44 11.36 1.39 13.90
CA GLN A 44 12.26 1.49 12.74
C GLN A 44 11.64 2.40 11.66
N LEU A 45 10.35 2.21 11.35
CA LEU A 45 9.64 3.04 10.36
C LEU A 45 9.59 4.51 10.75
N LYS A 46 9.33 4.78 12.04
CA LYS A 46 9.29 6.14 12.58
C LYS A 46 10.65 6.82 12.51
N GLU A 47 11.71 6.15 12.94
CA GLU A 47 13.07 6.68 12.89
C GLU A 47 13.52 6.93 11.45
N TYR A 48 13.29 5.95 10.58
CA TYR A 48 13.65 6.01 9.17
C TYR A 48 12.97 7.19 8.46
N THR A 49 11.65 7.32 8.59
CA THR A 49 10.88 8.39 7.94
C THR A 49 11.23 9.76 8.49
N ARG A 50 11.53 9.87 9.79
CA ARG A 50 12.02 11.10 10.42
C ARG A 50 13.39 11.52 9.88
N ALA A 51 14.34 10.59 9.82
CA ALA A 51 15.69 10.86 9.32
C ALA A 51 15.69 11.26 7.83
N ALA A 52 14.86 10.59 7.02
CA ALA A 52 14.71 10.90 5.60
C ALA A 52 14.00 12.25 5.36
N ASN A 53 13.17 12.70 6.32
CA ASN A 53 12.38 13.93 6.25
C ASN A 53 11.58 14.00 4.93
N ILE A 54 10.71 13.01 4.73
CA ILE A 54 9.92 12.80 3.51
C ILE A 54 8.66 13.66 3.49
N ASP A 55 8.19 14.00 2.29
CA ASP A 55 6.90 14.70 2.09
C ASP A 55 5.74 13.71 1.86
N TYR A 56 6.04 12.59 1.18
CA TYR A 56 5.06 11.55 0.83
C TYR A 56 5.62 10.14 1.03
N LEU A 57 4.75 9.21 1.41
CA LEU A 57 4.99 7.77 1.39
C LEU A 57 3.99 7.09 0.45
N ILE A 58 4.48 6.35 -0.54
CA ILE A 58 3.67 5.48 -1.41
C ILE A 58 3.86 4.04 -0.93
N ASN A 59 2.80 3.47 -0.34
CA ASN A 59 2.85 2.11 0.17
C ASN A 59 2.43 1.10 -0.89
N CYS A 60 3.41 0.47 -1.53
CA CYS A 60 3.21 -0.65 -2.47
C CYS A 60 3.46 -2.01 -1.81
N ALA A 61 3.92 -2.06 -0.56
CA ALA A 61 4.15 -3.30 0.17
C ALA A 61 2.82 -3.91 0.65
N ALA A 62 2.65 -5.20 0.37
CA ALA A 62 1.48 -5.97 0.80
C ALA A 62 1.79 -7.47 0.75
N TYR A 63 1.09 -8.24 1.58
CA TYR A 63 1.00 -9.69 1.42
C TYR A 63 -0.05 -10.00 0.35
N THR A 64 0.38 -10.45 -0.83
CA THR A 64 -0.46 -10.59 -2.04
C THR A 64 -0.82 -12.03 -2.42
N ALA A 65 -0.38 -13.03 -1.64
CA ALA A 65 -0.75 -14.43 -1.87
C ALA A 65 -2.17 -14.71 -1.36
N VAL A 66 -3.17 -14.36 -2.17
CA VAL A 66 -4.60 -14.39 -1.81
C VAL A 66 -5.03 -15.73 -1.20
N ASP A 67 -4.76 -16.85 -1.88
CA ASP A 67 -5.17 -18.18 -1.40
C ASP A 67 -4.50 -18.56 -0.09
N LYS A 68 -3.22 -18.18 0.08
CA LYS A 68 -2.47 -18.47 1.31
C LYS A 68 -2.95 -17.63 2.49
N ALA A 69 -3.52 -16.45 2.25
CA ALA A 69 -4.01 -15.57 3.31
C ALA A 69 -5.10 -16.24 4.17
N GLU A 70 -5.86 -17.19 3.62
CA GLU A 70 -6.87 -17.96 4.37
C GLU A 70 -6.25 -18.85 5.46
N HIS A 71 -5.00 -19.26 5.29
CA HIS A 71 -4.28 -20.12 6.22
C HIS A 71 -3.22 -19.35 7.02
N GLU A 72 -2.54 -18.40 6.38
CA GLU A 72 -1.51 -17.54 6.98
C GLU A 72 -2.10 -16.25 7.57
N LYS A 73 -3.21 -16.39 8.32
CA LYS A 73 -4.03 -15.26 8.77
C LYS A 73 -3.25 -14.20 9.56
N VAL A 74 -2.39 -14.65 10.48
CA VAL A 74 -1.57 -13.76 11.32
C VAL A 74 -0.64 -12.93 10.44
N LEU A 75 0.03 -13.55 9.47
CA LEU A 75 0.98 -12.87 8.59
C LEU A 75 0.26 -11.90 7.64
N ALA A 76 -0.86 -12.32 7.04
CA ALA A 76 -1.66 -11.47 6.17
C ALA A 76 -2.18 -10.24 6.92
N LYS A 77 -2.70 -10.40 8.14
CA LYS A 77 -3.15 -9.28 8.98
C LYS A 77 -1.98 -8.37 9.38
N LYS A 78 -0.85 -8.94 9.80
CA LYS A 78 0.34 -8.19 10.19
C LYS A 78 0.80 -7.26 9.06
N LEU A 79 0.90 -7.78 7.83
CA LEU A 79 1.44 -7.02 6.70
C LEU A 79 0.41 -6.11 6.01
N ASN A 80 -0.85 -6.54 5.88
CA ASN A 80 -1.86 -5.77 5.15
C ASN A 80 -2.62 -4.76 6.03
N ALA A 81 -2.67 -4.97 7.35
CA ALA A 81 -3.41 -4.11 8.26
C ALA A 81 -2.50 -3.42 9.29
N GLU A 82 -1.78 -4.19 10.10
CA GLU A 82 -1.00 -3.64 11.23
C GLU A 82 0.18 -2.80 10.75
N ALA A 83 0.89 -3.22 9.71
CA ALA A 83 1.93 -2.41 9.08
C ALA A 83 1.39 -1.10 8.47
N VAL A 84 0.16 -1.12 7.93
CA VAL A 84 -0.50 0.10 7.42
C VAL A 84 -0.87 1.05 8.55
N LYS A 85 -1.29 0.51 9.70
CA LYS A 85 -1.48 1.31 10.92
C LYS A 85 -0.18 1.97 11.37
N ASN A 86 0.94 1.25 11.34
CA ASN A 86 2.26 1.81 11.68
C ASN A 86 2.62 2.97 10.75
N ILE A 87 2.38 2.83 9.44
CA ILE A 87 2.56 3.91 8.46
C ILE A 87 1.72 5.13 8.81
N ALA A 88 0.44 4.94 9.15
CA ALA A 88 -0.46 6.02 9.50
C ALA A 88 0.00 6.79 10.75
N ILE A 89 0.47 6.08 11.77
CA ILE A 89 1.00 6.68 13.00
C ILE A 89 2.28 7.47 12.68
N ALA A 90 3.23 6.86 11.95
CA ALA A 90 4.46 7.54 11.56
C ALA A 90 4.18 8.78 10.68
N ALA A 91 3.19 8.72 9.80
CA ALA A 91 2.76 9.83 8.95
C ALA A 91 2.24 11.01 9.77
N THR A 92 1.41 10.74 10.78
CA THR A 92 0.90 11.77 11.68
C THR A 92 2.01 12.37 12.53
N GLU A 93 2.93 11.56 13.06
CA GLU A 93 4.01 12.05 13.93
C GLU A 93 5.10 12.83 13.18
N ASN A 94 5.45 12.39 11.97
CA ASN A 94 6.52 13.00 11.17
C ASN A 94 5.98 13.92 10.06
N ASN A 95 4.65 14.17 10.02
CA ASN A 95 3.96 15.10 9.13
C ASN A 95 4.24 14.88 7.62
N PHE A 96 4.06 13.65 7.14
CA PHE A 96 4.07 13.32 5.71
C PHE A 96 2.72 12.75 5.26
N ARG A 97 2.42 12.82 3.96
CA ARG A 97 1.18 12.28 3.40
C ARG A 97 1.35 10.84 2.91
N VAL A 98 0.29 10.04 2.98
CA VAL A 98 0.32 8.63 2.57
C VAL A 98 -0.53 8.40 1.32
N ILE A 99 0.03 7.65 0.37
CA ILE A 99 -0.70 7.04 -0.75
C ILE A 99 -0.65 5.53 -0.54
N HIS A 100 -1.79 4.90 -0.27
CA HIS A 100 -1.87 3.47 -0.02
C HIS A 100 -2.53 2.73 -1.18
N ILE A 101 -1.87 1.67 -1.65
CA ILE A 101 -2.36 0.82 -2.71
C ILE A 101 -3.20 -0.31 -2.09
N SER A 102 -4.48 -0.31 -2.41
CA SER A 102 -5.45 -1.32 -1.99
C SER A 102 -5.94 -2.13 -3.19
N THR A 103 -7.05 -2.85 -3.01
CA THR A 103 -7.51 -3.89 -3.92
C THR A 103 -9.02 -3.81 -4.15
N ASP A 104 -9.49 -4.32 -5.28
CA ASP A 104 -10.89 -4.65 -5.54
C ASP A 104 -11.44 -5.78 -4.65
N TYR A 105 -10.58 -6.62 -4.06
CA TYR A 105 -10.98 -7.69 -3.13
C TYR A 105 -11.63 -7.18 -1.82
N VAL A 106 -11.67 -5.86 -1.61
CA VAL A 106 -12.47 -5.24 -0.54
C VAL A 106 -13.97 -5.30 -0.82
N PHE A 107 -14.37 -5.64 -2.05
CA PHE A 107 -15.75 -5.87 -2.46
C PHE A 107 -16.06 -7.38 -2.53
N ASP A 108 -17.35 -7.71 -2.59
CA ASP A 108 -17.84 -9.10 -2.57
C ASP A 108 -17.88 -9.77 -3.95
N GLY A 109 -17.78 -8.99 -5.03
CA GLY A 109 -17.86 -9.47 -6.41
C GLY A 109 -19.26 -9.92 -6.84
N ASN A 110 -20.30 -9.73 -6.02
CA ASN A 110 -21.63 -10.31 -6.27
C ASN A 110 -22.54 -9.43 -7.13
N THR A 111 -22.05 -8.30 -7.64
CA THR A 111 -22.87 -7.35 -8.42
C THR A 111 -22.44 -7.31 -9.88
N PHE A 112 -23.42 -7.20 -10.77
CA PHE A 112 -23.19 -6.97 -12.21
C PHE A 112 -22.97 -5.51 -12.56
N LYS A 113 -22.87 -4.62 -11.57
CA LYS A 113 -22.62 -3.18 -11.77
C LYS A 113 -21.17 -2.87 -11.38
N PRO A 114 -20.50 -1.94 -12.07
CA PRO A 114 -19.19 -1.46 -11.63
C PRO A 114 -19.27 -0.89 -10.21
N TYR A 115 -18.32 -1.27 -9.34
CA TYR A 115 -18.16 -0.65 -8.04
C TYR A 115 -17.66 0.79 -8.18
N THR A 116 -18.05 1.63 -7.23
CA THR A 116 -17.58 3.01 -7.08
C THR A 116 -16.90 3.16 -5.72
N GLU A 117 -16.20 4.27 -5.49
CA GLU A 117 -15.60 4.59 -4.19
C GLU A 117 -16.65 4.70 -3.08
N ALA A 118 -17.91 5.03 -3.44
CA ALA A 118 -19.05 5.09 -2.52
C ALA A 118 -19.71 3.73 -2.29
N SER A 119 -19.33 2.68 -3.02
CA SER A 119 -19.88 1.34 -2.83
C SER A 119 -19.42 0.75 -1.49
N PHE A 120 -20.31 0.02 -0.81
CA PHE A 120 -19.97 -0.65 0.44
C PHE A 120 -18.89 -1.70 0.23
N ALA A 121 -17.81 -1.60 1.00
CA ALA A 121 -16.73 -2.59 1.01
C ALA A 121 -17.10 -3.76 1.93
N VAL A 122 -17.41 -4.90 1.35
CA VAL A 122 -17.79 -6.15 2.04
C VAL A 122 -16.94 -7.30 1.45
N PRO A 123 -15.70 -7.50 1.93
CA PRO A 123 -14.79 -8.47 1.34
C PRO A 123 -15.24 -9.92 1.55
N ALA A 124 -15.18 -10.73 0.50
CA ALA A 124 -15.50 -12.16 0.56
C ALA A 124 -14.32 -13.05 0.99
N SER A 125 -13.09 -12.54 0.97
CA SER A 125 -11.85 -13.28 1.32
C SER A 125 -11.16 -12.68 2.54
N TYR A 126 -10.36 -13.48 3.24
CA TYR A 126 -9.53 -13.00 4.35
C TYR A 126 -8.47 -11.99 3.86
N TYR A 127 -7.90 -12.20 2.66
CA TYR A 127 -7.04 -11.20 2.02
C TYR A 127 -7.75 -9.85 1.91
N GLY A 128 -8.96 -9.81 1.33
CA GLY A 128 -9.78 -8.61 1.22
C GLY A 128 -10.11 -7.97 2.57
N GLN A 129 -10.43 -8.80 3.58
CA GLN A 129 -10.69 -8.34 4.94
C GLN A 129 -9.47 -7.62 5.54
N THR A 130 -8.27 -8.19 5.39
CA THR A 130 -7.04 -7.55 5.91
C THR A 130 -6.69 -6.26 5.18
N LYS A 131 -6.89 -6.19 3.86
CA LYS A 131 -6.68 -4.96 3.08
C LYS A 131 -7.66 -3.85 3.46
N LEU A 132 -8.96 -4.18 3.59
CA LEU A 132 -9.96 -3.24 4.07
C LEU A 132 -9.69 -2.78 5.52
N LEU A 133 -9.18 -3.67 6.38
CA LEU A 133 -8.79 -3.30 7.74
C LEU A 133 -7.62 -2.31 7.73
N GLY A 134 -6.63 -2.50 6.86
CA GLY A 134 -5.55 -1.54 6.64
C GLY A 134 -6.05 -0.17 6.17
N GLU A 135 -6.99 -0.13 5.23
CA GLU A 135 -7.65 1.11 4.80
C GLU A 135 -8.29 1.85 5.99
N LYS A 136 -9.04 1.13 6.83
CA LYS A 136 -9.69 1.71 8.01
C LYS A 136 -8.67 2.28 8.99
N TYR A 137 -7.64 1.51 9.34
CA TYR A 137 -6.58 1.99 10.23
C TYR A 137 -5.86 3.21 9.67
N LEU A 138 -5.63 3.25 8.35
CA LEU A 138 -5.02 4.41 7.71
C LEU A 138 -5.89 5.65 7.88
N MET A 139 -7.18 5.56 7.56
CA MET A 139 -8.09 6.70 7.61
C MET A 139 -8.38 7.15 9.05
N GLU A 140 -8.45 6.22 10.01
CA GLU A 140 -8.65 6.54 11.42
C GLU A 140 -7.47 7.31 12.03
N ASN A 141 -6.23 6.95 11.66
CA ASN A 141 -5.02 7.50 12.28
C ASN A 141 -4.39 8.65 11.45
N HIS A 142 -4.65 8.72 10.15
CA HIS A 142 -4.15 9.77 9.25
C HIS A 142 -5.15 10.09 8.11
N PRO A 143 -6.22 10.86 8.38
CA PRO A 143 -7.28 11.16 7.40
C PRO A 143 -6.82 11.91 6.14
N ALA A 144 -5.65 12.53 6.16
CA ALA A 144 -5.06 13.21 4.99
C ALA A 144 -4.46 12.23 3.96
N SER A 145 -4.58 10.92 4.19
CA SER A 145 -4.14 9.86 3.28
C SER A 145 -5.01 9.75 2.04
N MET A 146 -4.45 9.14 0.99
CA MET A 146 -5.16 8.72 -0.21
C MET A 146 -5.10 7.21 -0.36
N ILE A 147 -6.23 6.59 -0.71
CA ILE A 147 -6.33 5.14 -0.96
C ILE A 147 -6.66 4.93 -2.43
N PHE A 148 -5.85 4.12 -3.10
CA PHE A 148 -6.06 3.72 -4.49
C PHE A 148 -6.40 2.23 -4.52
N ARG A 149 -7.66 1.89 -4.74
CA ARG A 149 -8.09 0.50 -4.98
C ARG A 149 -7.83 0.18 -6.44
N THR A 150 -7.02 -0.85 -6.68
CA THR A 150 -6.70 -1.31 -8.04
C THR A 150 -6.96 -2.81 -8.16
N SER A 151 -7.06 -3.31 -9.38
CA SER A 151 -7.26 -4.72 -9.69
C SER A 151 -6.32 -5.16 -10.81
N CYS A 152 -6.11 -6.46 -10.95
CA CYS A 152 -5.39 -7.07 -12.08
C CYS A 152 -4.05 -6.39 -12.42
N PHE A 153 -3.04 -6.53 -11.56
CA PHE A 153 -1.66 -6.20 -11.96
C PHE A 153 -1.21 -7.16 -13.06
N ILE A 154 -1.20 -6.67 -14.31
CA ILE A 154 -0.71 -7.41 -15.47
C ILE A 154 0.66 -6.84 -15.84
N ARG A 155 1.70 -7.67 -15.80
CA ARG A 155 3.02 -7.33 -16.32
C ARG A 155 3.16 -7.94 -17.72
N ASN A 156 3.35 -7.11 -18.74
CA ASN A 156 3.80 -7.48 -20.10
C ASN A 156 3.45 -8.92 -20.54
N LEU A 157 2.16 -9.23 -20.68
CA LEU A 157 1.78 -10.30 -21.59
C LEU A 157 1.98 -9.75 -23.01
N PRO A 158 2.63 -10.46 -23.95
CA PRO A 158 2.40 -10.17 -25.34
C PRO A 158 0.88 -10.21 -25.53
N ILE A 159 0.32 -9.18 -26.15
CA ILE A 159 -1.07 -9.22 -26.59
C ILE A 159 -1.11 -10.33 -27.64
N ILE A 160 -1.46 -11.55 -27.21
CA ILE A 160 -1.82 -12.62 -28.12
C ILE A 160 -3.28 -12.30 -28.47
N LEU A 161 -3.46 -11.59 -29.57
CA LEU A 161 -4.72 -11.58 -30.32
C LEU A 161 -4.91 -12.95 -30.98
#